data_AF-A0A3S1A5E6-F1
#
_entry.id   AF-A0A3S1A5E6-F1
#
_cell.length_a   1.000
_cell.length_b   1.000
_cell.length_c   1.000
_cell.angle_alpha   90.00
_cell.angle_beta   90.00
_cell.angle_gamma   90.00
#
_symmetry.space_group_name_H-M   'P 1'
#
loop_
_entity.id
_entity.type
_entity.pdbx_description
1 polymer ?
#
loop_
_entity_poly.entity_id
_entity_poly.type
_entity_poly.pdbx_seq_one_letter_code
_entity_poly.pdbx_strand_id
1 'polypeptide(L)'
;LSSSICDIVRCQYARTVLMIHLSSSLCDIVRCQYARTVLIIHLSSSICDIVRCQYARAVLIIHLSSSICDIVRCHYARTVLIIHLSSSICDIVRCQYARTVLIIHLFSSICDIVRCYYARTVLIIHLSSSLCDIVRCQYARTGLMIHLSSSLCDIVRCQYARTVLIIHLSSSICDILRCQYARTVLIIHLSNSVH
;
A
#
# COMPACT_ATOMS: atom_id res chain seq x y z
N LEU A 1 -18.59 4.20 24.37
CA LEU A 1 -17.87 4.48 23.11
C LEU A 1 -18.92 4.92 22.09
N SER A 2 -18.94 6.19 21.70
CA SER A 2 -19.81 6.65 20.62
C SER A 2 -19.18 6.25 19.30
N SER A 3 -19.74 5.24 18.63
CA SER A 3 -19.36 4.94 17.25
C SER A 3 -20.15 5.82 16.30
N SER A 4 -19.47 6.46 15.36
CA SER A 4 -20.15 7.13 14.25
C SER A 4 -20.39 6.13 13.12
N ILE A 5 -21.59 6.16 12.56
CA ILE A 5 -21.97 5.36 11.38
C ILE A 5 -22.16 6.34 10.23
N CYS A 6 -21.54 6.05 9.08
CA CYS A 6 -21.75 6.81 7.86
C CYS A 6 -21.84 5.88 6.65
N ASP A 7 -22.77 6.12 5.74
CA ASP A 7 -22.74 5.38 4.47
C ASP A 7 -21.56 5.88 3.63
N ILE A 8 -21.41 7.21 3.50
CA ILE A 8 -20.41 7.81 2.60
C ILE A 8 -19.79 9.08 3.18
N VAL A 9 -18.46 9.10 3.27
CA VAL A 9 -17.66 10.33 3.34
C VAL A 9 -17.13 10.67 1.95
N ARG A 10 -17.57 11.79 1.40
CA ARG A 10 -17.23 12.18 0.03
C ARG A 10 -16.59 13.56 -0.05
N CYS A 11 -15.46 13.64 -0.75
CA CYS A 11 -14.93 14.89 -1.27
C CYS A 11 -14.82 14.86 -2.79
N GLN A 12 -15.30 15.91 -3.45
CA GLN A 12 -15.16 16.04 -4.90
C GLN A 12 -13.83 16.71 -5.27
N TYR A 13 -13.50 17.82 -4.63
CA TYR A 13 -12.33 18.63 -4.95
C TYR A 13 -11.78 19.32 -3.70
N ALA A 14 -10.46 19.25 -3.53
CA ALA A 14 -9.72 20.06 -2.56
C ALA A 14 -8.54 20.78 -3.24
N ARG A 15 -8.46 22.10 -3.06
CA ARG A 15 -7.45 22.96 -3.71
C ARG A 15 -6.07 22.86 -3.05
N THR A 16 -6.03 22.67 -1.74
CA THR A 16 -4.81 22.59 -0.96
C THR A 16 -4.79 21.24 -0.26
N VAL A 17 -5.18 21.20 1.00
CA VAL A 17 -5.14 20.01 1.84
C VAL A 17 -6.57 19.51 2.06
N LEU A 18 -6.77 18.21 1.91
CA LEU A 18 -7.91 17.52 2.46
C LEU A 18 -7.41 16.50 3.48
N MET A 19 -7.97 16.55 4.68
CA MET A 19 -7.76 15.53 5.70
C MET A 19 -9.11 14.92 6.04
N ILE A 20 -9.19 13.59 5.97
CA ILE A 20 -10.31 12.82 6.47
C ILE A 20 -9.80 12.03 7.66
N HIS A 21 -10.41 12.24 8.83
CA HIS A 21 -10.10 11.51 10.04
C HIS A 21 -11.35 10.80 10.53
N LEU A 22 -11.28 9.48 10.60
CA LEU A 22 -12.34 8.60 11.06
C LEU A 22 -11.77 7.78 12.21
N SER A 23 -12.40 7.91 13.38
CA SER A 23 -11.99 7.23 14.61
C SER A 23 -13.18 6.53 15.23
N SER A 24 -13.04 5.25 15.54
CA SER A 24 -14.11 4.46 16.17
C SER A 24 -15.41 4.51 15.35
N SER A 25 -15.31 4.32 14.04
CA SER A 25 -16.42 4.51 13.10
C SER A 25 -16.67 3.29 12.21
N LEU A 26 -17.91 3.15 11.76
CA LEU A 26 -18.30 2.25 10.68
C LEU A 26 -18.64 3.11 9.46
N CYS A 27 -17.96 2.90 8.34
CA CYS A 27 -18.26 3.67 7.14
C CYS A 27 -18.12 2.88 5.85
N ASP A 28 -19.18 2.71 5.08
CA ASP A 28 -19.10 1.89 3.86
C ASP A 28 -18.08 2.47 2.88
N ILE A 29 -18.10 3.79 2.65
CA ILE A 29 -17.27 4.42 1.63
C ILE A 29 -16.61 5.73 2.09
N VAL A 30 -15.28 5.79 1.98
CA VAL A 30 -14.51 7.03 2.00
C VAL A 30 -13.98 7.32 0.60
N ARG A 31 -14.43 8.41 -0.02
CA ARG A 31 -14.16 8.67 -1.45
C ARG A 31 -13.73 10.09 -1.76
N CYS A 32 -12.52 10.22 -2.29
CA CYS A 32 -11.92 11.48 -2.75
C CYS A 32 -11.67 11.45 -4.25
N GLN A 33 -12.28 12.39 -4.98
CA GLN A 33 -12.07 12.50 -6.43
C GLN A 33 -10.77 13.24 -6.76
N TYR A 34 -10.56 14.42 -6.19
CA TYR A 34 -9.41 15.25 -6.57
C TYR A 34 -8.84 16.02 -5.39
N ALA A 35 -7.53 15.89 -5.17
CA ALA A 35 -6.76 16.77 -4.31
C ALA A 35 -5.56 17.37 -5.07
N ARG A 36 -5.45 18.69 -5.05
CA ARG A 36 -4.41 19.40 -5.82
C ARG A 36 -3.05 19.42 -5.13
N THR A 37 -2.97 19.40 -3.81
CA THR A 37 -1.67 19.32 -3.13
C THR A 37 -1.60 18.08 -2.28
N VAL A 38 -2.39 18.01 -1.21
CA VAL A 38 -2.27 16.92 -0.24
C VAL A 38 -3.64 16.31 0.06
N LEU A 39 -3.69 14.98 0.05
CA LEU A 39 -4.79 14.20 0.58
C LEU A 39 -4.25 13.27 1.66
N ILE A 40 -4.81 13.38 2.86
CA ILE A 40 -4.53 12.48 3.99
C ILE A 40 -5.84 11.83 4.40
N ILE A 41 -5.84 10.51 4.49
CA ILE A 41 -6.94 9.73 5.05
C ILE A 41 -6.38 8.96 6.24
N HIS A 42 -7.01 9.13 7.40
CA HIS A 42 -6.64 8.45 8.63
C HIS A 42 -7.86 7.71 9.17
N LEU A 43 -7.76 6.39 9.23
CA LEU A 43 -8.75 5.49 9.81
C LEU A 43 -8.13 4.84 11.05
N SER A 44 -8.74 5.08 12.20
CA SER A 44 -8.33 4.53 13.49
C SER A 44 -9.47 3.74 14.08
N SER A 45 -9.22 2.49 14.47
CA SER A 45 -10.22 1.67 15.18
C SER A 45 -11.57 1.64 14.44
N SER A 46 -11.51 1.57 13.12
CA SER A 46 -12.67 1.75 12.23
C SER A 46 -12.82 0.59 11.27
N ILE A 47 -14.05 0.40 10.80
CA ILE A 47 -14.37 -0.55 9.73
C ILE A 47 -14.82 0.28 8.52
N CYS A 48 -14.25 0.00 7.36
CA CYS A 48 -14.64 0.67 6.13
C CYS A 48 -14.50 -0.23 4.92
N ASP A 49 -15.59 -0.49 4.20
CA ASP A 49 -15.54 -1.38 3.04
C ASP A 49 -14.60 -0.82 1.96
N ILE A 50 -14.70 0.49 1.67
CA ILE A 50 -13.94 1.09 0.56
C ILE A 50 -13.33 2.46 0.91
N VAL A 51 -12.00 2.53 0.87
CA VAL A 51 -11.25 3.79 0.76
C VAL A 51 -10.79 4.00 -0.67
N ARG A 52 -11.35 5.01 -1.37
CA ARG A 52 -11.04 5.29 -2.78
C ARG A 52 -10.53 6.71 -3.02
N CYS A 53 -9.35 6.79 -3.62
CA CYS A 53 -8.74 8.03 -4.08
C CYS A 53 -8.51 8.00 -5.60
N GLN A 54 -9.14 8.93 -6.34
CA GLN A 54 -9.00 8.96 -7.80
C GLN A 54 -7.76 9.73 -8.25
N TYR A 55 -7.54 10.92 -7.71
CA TYR A 55 -6.41 11.75 -8.15
C TYR A 55 -5.84 12.60 -7.01
N ALA A 56 -4.53 12.46 -6.77
CA ALA A 56 -3.74 13.37 -5.96
C ALA A 56 -2.56 13.91 -6.78
N ARG A 57 -2.47 15.24 -6.91
CA ARG A 57 -1.44 15.87 -7.74
C ARG A 57 -0.09 15.98 -7.04
N ALA A 58 0.00 16.10 -5.72
CA ALA A 58 1.29 16.01 -5.06
C ALA A 58 1.31 14.74 -4.22
N VAL A 59 0.73 14.77 -3.03
CA VAL A 59 0.88 13.73 -2.03
C VAL A 59 -0.47 13.11 -1.70
N LEU A 60 -0.51 11.78 -1.66
CA LEU A 60 -1.59 10.99 -1.09
C LEU A 60 -1.02 10.11 0.01
N ILE A 61 -1.58 10.22 1.20
CA ILE A 61 -1.23 9.40 2.36
C ILE A 61 -2.51 8.75 2.87
N ILE A 62 -2.46 7.44 3.08
CA ILE A 62 -3.52 6.66 3.71
C ILE A 62 -2.91 5.95 4.91
N HIS A 63 -3.49 6.18 6.09
CA HIS A 63 -3.14 5.52 7.34
C HIS A 63 -4.35 4.74 7.85
N LEU A 64 -4.16 3.44 8.01
CA LEU A 64 -5.09 2.53 8.67
C LEU A 64 -4.39 1.99 9.93
N SER A 65 -4.97 2.27 11.09
CA SER A 65 -4.47 1.82 12.39
C SER A 65 -5.58 1.08 13.13
N SER A 66 -5.32 -0.16 13.52
CA SER A 66 -6.30 -1.01 14.22
C SER A 66 -7.66 -1.06 13.50
N SER A 67 -7.63 -1.11 12.17
CA SER A 67 -8.83 -0.98 11.33
C SER A 67 -9.00 -2.18 10.41
N ILE A 68 -10.24 -2.37 9.96
CA ILE A 68 -10.62 -3.37 8.96
C ILE A 68 -11.08 -2.61 7.73
N CYS A 69 -10.54 -2.95 6.56
CA CYS A 69 -10.97 -2.33 5.32
C CYS A 69 -10.85 -3.27 4.13
N ASP A 70 -11.96 -3.61 3.49
CA ASP A 70 -11.93 -4.56 2.38
C ASP A 70 -11.07 -4.04 1.23
N ILE A 71 -11.23 -2.76 0.86
CA ILE A 71 -10.56 -2.21 -0.32
C ILE A 71 -9.97 -0.81 -0.08
N VAL A 72 -8.65 -0.71 -0.19
CA VAL A 72 -7.94 0.55 -0.39
C VAL A 72 -7.53 0.70 -1.85
N ARG A 73 -8.13 1.65 -2.57
CA ARG A 73 -7.86 1.89 -4.00
C ARG A 73 -7.39 3.30 -4.31
N CYS A 74 -6.18 3.38 -4.86
CA CYS A 74 -5.55 4.61 -5.34
C CYS A 74 -5.34 4.56 -6.85
N HIS A 75 -6.00 5.44 -7.60
CA HIS A 75 -5.91 5.41 -9.06
C HIS A 75 -4.70 6.19 -9.60
N TYR A 76 -4.46 7.40 -9.09
CA TYR A 76 -3.37 8.23 -9.58
C TYR A 76 -2.79 9.12 -8.47
N ALA A 77 -1.49 8.99 -8.24
CA ALA A 77 -0.69 9.94 -7.49
C ALA A 77 0.46 10.45 -8.36
N ARG A 78 0.57 11.78 -8.54
CA ARG A 78 1.61 12.32 -9.43
C ARG A 78 2.99 12.27 -8.77
N THR A 79 3.11 12.63 -7.50
CA THR A 79 4.41 12.63 -6.83
C THR A 79 4.50 11.43 -5.89
N VAL A 80 3.88 11.50 -4.72
CA VAL A 80 4.06 10.48 -3.69
C VAL A 80 2.71 9.86 -3.34
N LEU A 81 2.70 8.54 -3.27
CA LEU A 81 1.65 7.75 -2.64
C LEU A 81 2.26 6.94 -1.51
N ILE A 82 1.74 7.12 -0.31
CA ILE A 82 2.11 6.35 0.88
C ILE A 82 0.86 5.68 1.43
N ILE A 83 0.96 4.39 1.69
CA ILE A 83 -0.07 3.62 2.38
C ILE A 83 0.58 2.96 3.58
N HIS A 84 0.02 3.20 4.77
CA HIS A 84 0.44 2.59 6.02
C HIS A 84 -0.72 1.82 6.62
N LEU A 85 -0.53 0.52 6.80
CA LEU A 85 -1.40 -0.37 7.55
C LEU A 85 -0.65 -0.81 8.81
N SER A 86 -1.18 -0.46 9.97
CA SER A 86 -0.66 -0.88 11.27
C SER A 86 -1.73 -1.64 12.03
N SER A 87 -1.43 -2.85 12.47
CA SER A 87 -2.38 -3.67 13.26
C SER A 87 -3.76 -3.79 12.58
N SER A 88 -3.79 -3.85 11.26
CA SER A 88 -5.00 -3.75 10.45
C SER A 88 -5.18 -4.97 9.55
N ILE A 89 -6.43 -5.18 9.14
CA ILE A 89 -6.82 -6.21 8.18
C ILE A 89 -7.33 -5.50 6.93
N CYS A 90 -6.82 -5.90 5.76
CA CYS A 90 -7.28 -5.34 4.50
C CYS A 90 -7.20 -6.35 3.36
N ASP A 91 -8.33 -6.71 2.76
CA ASP A 91 -8.33 -7.72 1.69
C ASP A 91 -7.52 -7.23 0.48
N ILE A 92 -7.71 -5.97 0.07
CA ILE A 92 -7.10 -5.45 -1.17
C ILE A 92 -6.54 -4.04 -1.01
N VAL A 93 -5.23 -3.92 -1.18
CA VAL A 93 -4.54 -2.65 -1.47
C VAL A 93 -4.19 -2.56 -2.95
N ARG A 94 -4.82 -1.65 -3.69
CA ARG A 94 -4.60 -1.46 -5.13
C ARG A 94 -4.13 -0.06 -5.49
N CYS A 95 -2.93 0.02 -6.04
CA CYS A 95 -2.30 1.23 -6.56
C CYS A 95 -2.10 1.13 -8.07
N GLN A 96 -2.84 1.93 -8.84
CA GLN A 96 -2.78 1.85 -10.30
C GLN A 96 -1.61 2.64 -10.89
N TYR A 97 -1.36 3.85 -10.39
CA TYR A 97 -0.32 4.71 -10.94
C TYR A 97 0.30 5.64 -9.89
N ALA A 98 1.62 5.56 -9.74
CA ALA A 98 2.43 6.53 -9.04
C ALA A 98 3.54 7.04 -9.98
N ARG A 99 3.61 8.37 -10.19
CA ARG A 99 4.62 8.94 -11.10
C ARG A 99 5.98 9.18 -10.47
N THR A 100 6.12 9.35 -9.15
CA THR A 100 7.46 9.37 -8.57
C THR A 100 7.69 8.25 -7.59
N VAL A 101 6.96 8.21 -6.49
CA VAL A 101 7.22 7.28 -5.41
C VAL A 101 5.91 6.64 -4.98
N LEU A 102 5.94 5.31 -4.85
CA LEU A 102 4.92 4.53 -4.17
C LEU A 102 5.58 3.79 -3.01
N ILE A 103 5.08 4.01 -1.80
CA ILE A 103 5.51 3.33 -0.59
C ILE A 103 4.30 2.65 0.03
N ILE A 104 4.45 1.38 0.36
CA ILE A 104 3.45 0.61 1.10
C ILE A 104 4.14 0.01 2.32
N HIS A 105 3.55 0.23 3.49
CA HIS A 105 4.00 -0.30 4.76
C HIS A 105 2.89 -1.11 5.41
N LEU A 106 3.18 -2.38 5.70
CA LEU A 106 2.34 -3.28 6.47
C LEU A 106 3.12 -3.65 7.74
N PHE A 107 2.64 -3.18 8.88
CA PHE A 107 3.17 -3.47 10.20
C PHE A 107 2.13 -4.24 11.00
N SER A 108 2.48 -5.45 11.44
CA SER A 108 1.57 -6.28 12.26
C SER A 108 0.17 -6.44 11.64
N SER A 109 0.11 -6.52 10.32
CA SER A 109 -1.13 -6.47 9.54
C SER A 109 -1.33 -7.72 8.70
N ILE A 110 -2.57 -7.95 8.33
CA ILE A 110 -2.99 -9.02 7.42
C ILE A 110 -3.53 -8.35 6.17
N CYS A 111 -3.06 -8.77 5.01
CA CYS A 111 -3.58 -8.28 3.74
C CYS A 111 -3.52 -9.33 2.65
N ASP A 112 -4.66 -9.78 2.15
CA ASP A 112 -4.68 -10.84 1.13
C ASP A 112 -3.91 -10.38 -0.12
N ILE A 113 -4.13 -9.14 -0.57
CA ILE A 113 -3.58 -8.70 -1.86
C ILE A 113 -3.08 -7.25 -1.88
N VAL A 114 -1.78 -7.10 -2.10
CA VAL A 114 -1.13 -5.85 -2.49
C VAL A 114 -0.82 -5.84 -3.99
N ARG A 115 -1.50 -4.96 -4.75
CA ARG A 115 -1.30 -4.81 -6.21
C ARG A 115 -0.83 -3.41 -6.60
N CYS A 116 0.38 -3.34 -7.15
CA CYS A 116 0.97 -2.14 -7.73
C CYS A 116 1.14 -2.29 -9.25
N TYR A 117 0.44 -1.48 -10.04
CA TYR A 117 0.50 -1.60 -11.51
C TYR A 117 1.68 -0.84 -12.10
N TYR A 118 1.85 0.42 -11.73
CA TYR A 118 2.88 1.26 -12.33
C TYR A 118 3.47 2.25 -11.33
N ALA A 119 4.78 2.13 -11.10
CA ALA A 119 5.60 3.15 -10.46
C ALA A 119 6.66 3.63 -11.47
N ARG A 120 6.65 4.91 -11.83
CA ARG A 120 7.64 5.43 -12.79
C ARG A 120 9.02 5.54 -12.18
N THR A 121 9.18 5.89 -10.91
CA THR A 121 10.52 6.01 -10.33
C THR A 121 10.68 4.84 -9.37
N VAL A 122 10.21 4.98 -8.13
CA VAL A 122 10.48 4.01 -7.08
C VAL A 122 9.18 3.40 -6.56
N LEU A 123 9.19 2.07 -6.39
CA LEU A 123 8.22 1.31 -5.63
C LEU A 123 8.93 0.67 -4.45
N ILE A 124 8.45 0.93 -3.24
CA ILE A 124 8.94 0.34 -2.00
C ILE A 124 7.77 -0.35 -1.30
N ILE A 125 7.97 -1.59 -0.91
CA ILE A 125 7.01 -2.36 -0.12
C ILE A 125 7.75 -2.89 1.12
N HIS A 126 7.23 -2.57 2.30
CA HIS A 126 7.74 -3.06 3.58
C HIS A 126 6.65 -3.87 4.29
N LEU A 127 6.95 -5.12 4.57
CA LEU A 127 6.15 -6.01 5.39
C LEU A 127 6.98 -6.34 6.64
N SER A 128 6.46 -5.99 7.81
CA SER A 128 7.07 -6.33 9.09
C SER A 128 6.05 -6.99 9.98
N SER A 129 6.36 -8.19 10.48
CA SER A 129 5.46 -8.95 11.34
C SER A 129 4.06 -9.14 10.74
N SER A 130 3.98 -9.25 9.41
CA SER A 130 2.73 -9.23 8.65
C SER A 130 2.52 -10.50 7.84
N LEU A 131 1.25 -10.75 7.51
CA LEU A 131 0.80 -11.82 6.63
C LEU A 131 0.25 -11.20 5.35
N CYS A 132 0.70 -11.67 4.20
CA CYS A 132 0.15 -11.20 2.93
C CYS A 132 0.18 -12.29 1.87
N ASP A 133 -0.97 -12.75 1.39
CA ASP A 133 -1.00 -13.87 0.42
C ASP A 133 -0.31 -13.47 -0.88
N ILE A 134 -0.58 -12.27 -1.40
CA ILE A 134 -0.10 -11.84 -2.73
C ILE A 134 0.42 -10.40 -2.73
N VAL A 135 1.72 -10.26 -3.00
CA VAL A 135 2.33 -9.00 -3.43
C VAL A 135 2.63 -9.04 -4.92
N ARG A 136 1.93 -8.22 -5.71
CA ARG A 136 2.14 -8.13 -7.17
C ARG A 136 2.54 -6.73 -7.62
N CYS A 137 3.71 -6.65 -8.25
CA CYS A 137 4.26 -5.45 -8.87
C CYS A 137 4.39 -5.65 -10.39
N GLN A 138 3.64 -4.90 -11.19
CA GLN A 138 3.67 -5.07 -12.64
C GLN A 138 4.81 -4.30 -13.32
N TYR A 139 5.02 -3.04 -12.96
CA TYR A 139 6.05 -2.20 -13.58
C TYR A 139 6.66 -1.22 -12.60
N ALA A 140 7.98 -1.26 -12.47
CA ALA A 140 8.81 -0.24 -11.84
C ALA A 140 9.93 0.18 -12.81
N ARG A 141 10.09 1.48 -13.09
CA ARG A 141 11.18 1.92 -13.98
C ARG A 141 12.50 1.98 -13.23
N THR A 142 12.64 2.79 -12.17
CA THR A 142 13.98 3.04 -11.59
C THR A 142 14.31 2.16 -10.40
N GLY A 143 13.32 1.71 -9.64
CA GLY A 143 13.59 0.85 -8.51
C GLY A 143 12.34 0.15 -8.02
N LEU A 144 12.47 -1.14 -7.75
CA LEU A 144 11.55 -1.91 -6.95
C LEU A 144 12.31 -2.48 -5.77
N MET A 145 11.88 -2.14 -4.57
CA MET A 145 12.41 -2.64 -3.31
C MET A 145 11.30 -3.31 -2.53
N ILE A 146 11.51 -4.56 -2.14
CA ILE A 146 10.59 -5.33 -1.31
C ILE A 146 11.36 -5.81 -0.09
N HIS A 147 10.88 -5.44 1.10
CA HIS A 147 11.47 -5.84 2.37
C HIS A 147 10.44 -6.61 3.18
N LEU A 148 10.75 -7.86 3.49
CA LEU A 148 10.00 -8.70 4.40
C LEU A 148 10.86 -8.92 5.64
N SER A 149 10.31 -8.60 6.81
CA SER A 149 10.92 -8.85 8.12
C SER A 149 9.92 -9.61 8.98
N SER A 150 10.28 -10.80 9.46
CA SER A 150 9.39 -11.59 10.34
C SER A 150 7.98 -11.75 9.77
N SER A 151 7.86 -11.90 8.45
CA SER A 151 6.58 -11.89 7.72
C SER A 151 6.41 -13.16 6.90
N LEU A 152 5.16 -13.50 6.61
CA LEU A 152 4.79 -14.59 5.71
C LEU A 152 4.13 -13.99 4.47
N CYS A 153 4.56 -14.43 3.29
CA CYS A 153 3.93 -14.04 2.04
C CYS A 153 3.93 -15.15 1.01
N ASP A 154 2.76 -15.70 0.68
CA ASP A 154 2.68 -16.86 -0.21
C ASP A 154 3.27 -16.55 -1.58
N ILE A 155 2.96 -15.36 -2.15
CA ILE A 155 3.38 -15.00 -3.51
C ILE A 155 3.90 -13.57 -3.58
N VAL A 156 5.17 -13.43 -3.94
CA VAL A 156 5.75 -12.17 -4.40
C VAL A 156 6.03 -12.25 -5.90
N ARG A 157 5.30 -11.46 -6.70
CA ARG A 157 5.44 -11.42 -8.16
C ARG A 157 5.84 -10.04 -8.67
N CYS A 158 7.01 -9.96 -9.28
CA CYS A 158 7.56 -8.78 -9.95
C CYS A 158 7.67 -9.03 -11.47
N GLN A 159 6.89 -8.31 -12.28
CA GLN A 159 6.90 -8.53 -13.73
C GLN A 159 8.00 -7.75 -14.44
N TYR A 160 8.19 -6.46 -14.14
CA TYR A 160 9.18 -5.65 -14.82
C TYR A 160 9.80 -4.61 -13.88
N ALA A 161 11.12 -4.72 -13.68
CA ALA A 161 11.96 -3.71 -13.05
C ALA A 161 13.05 -3.28 -14.04
N ARG A 162 13.04 -2.03 -14.51
CA ARG A 162 13.96 -1.62 -15.59
C ARG A 162 15.39 -1.43 -15.11
N THR A 163 15.65 -0.97 -13.90
CA THR A 163 17.04 -0.75 -13.46
C THR A 163 17.36 -1.59 -12.24
N VAL A 164 16.66 -1.39 -11.12
CA VAL A 164 16.98 -2.08 -9.87
C VAL A 164 15.77 -2.84 -9.35
N LEU A 165 16.00 -4.12 -9.03
CA LEU A 165 15.12 -4.95 -8.22
C LEU A 165 15.90 -5.44 -7.00
N ILE A 166 15.46 -5.06 -5.80
CA ILE A 166 16.02 -5.51 -4.53
C ILE A 166 14.90 -6.19 -3.75
N ILE A 167 15.18 -7.39 -3.27
CA ILE A 167 14.28 -8.14 -2.40
C ILE A 167 15.08 -8.59 -1.18
N HIS A 168 14.60 -8.23 0.01
CA HIS A 168 15.23 -8.55 1.28
C HIS A 168 14.24 -9.34 2.14
N LEU A 169 14.58 -10.56 2.50
CA LEU A 169 13.83 -11.40 3.43
C LEU A 169 14.69 -11.58 4.68
N SER A 170 14.26 -10.99 5.79
CA SER A 170 14.77 -11.27 7.12
C SER A 170 13.75 -12.09 7.88
N SER A 171 14.15 -13.23 8.46
CA SER A 171 13.28 -14.04 9.31
C SER A 171 11.88 -14.29 8.72
N SER A 172 11.77 -14.38 7.39
CA SER A 172 10.51 -14.36 6.65
C SER A 172 10.42 -15.54 5.71
N ILE A 173 9.17 -15.94 5.43
CA ILE A 173 8.86 -17.04 4.52
C ILE A 173 8.15 -16.44 3.31
N CYS A 174 8.58 -16.86 2.13
CA CYS A 174 7.88 -16.60 0.89
C CYS A 174 7.85 -17.87 0.03
N ASP A 175 6.65 -18.42 -0.20
CA ASP A 175 6.52 -19.70 -0.88
C ASP A 175 6.89 -19.57 -2.37
N ILE A 176 6.45 -18.48 -3.00
CA ILE A 176 6.68 -18.22 -4.43
C ILE A 176 7.24 -16.82 -4.62
N LEU A 177 8.54 -16.75 -4.92
CA LEU A 177 9.20 -15.54 -5.38
C LEU A 177 9.41 -15.60 -6.90
N ARG A 178 8.70 -14.75 -7.66
CA ARG A 178 8.81 -14.71 -9.13
C ARG A 178 9.16 -13.32 -9.65
N CYS A 179 10.32 -13.24 -10.32
CA CYS A 179 10.79 -12.05 -11.01
C CYS A 179 10.95 -12.34 -12.51
N GLN A 180 10.14 -11.72 -13.37
CA GLN A 180 10.20 -11.99 -14.82
C GLN A 180 11.29 -11.20 -15.55
N TYR A 181 11.47 -9.92 -15.21
CA TYR A 181 12.46 -9.08 -15.87
C TYR A 181 13.06 -8.07 -14.89
N ALA A 182 14.36 -8.17 -14.69
CA ALA A 182 15.22 -7.16 -14.07
C ALA A 182 16.37 -6.89 -15.04
N ARG A 183 16.51 -5.65 -15.54
CA ARG A 183 17.46 -5.38 -16.64
C ARG A 183 18.89 -5.16 -16.18
N THR A 184 19.08 -4.36 -15.12
CA THR A 184 20.42 -3.89 -14.73
C THR A 184 20.90 -4.58 -13.47
N VAL A 185 20.09 -4.56 -12.41
CA VAL A 185 20.46 -5.11 -11.10
C VAL A 185 19.29 -5.92 -10.54
N LEU A 186 19.58 -7.16 -10.15
CA LEU A 186 18.74 -8.00 -9.33
C LEU A 186 19.54 -8.39 -8.08
N ILE A 187 19.02 -8.05 -6.90
CA ILE A 187 19.57 -8.44 -5.61
C ILE A 187 18.47 -9.14 -4.82
N ILE A 188 18.76 -10.35 -4.35
CA ILE A 188 17.92 -11.09 -3.41
C ILE A 188 18.79 -11.39 -2.19
N HIS A 189 18.41 -10.84 -1.04
CA HIS A 189 19.07 -11.06 0.23
C HIS A 189 18.16 -11.88 1.14
N LEU A 190 18.67 -13.00 1.63
CA LEU A 190 17.97 -13.90 2.55
C LEU A 190 18.79 -13.97 3.84
N SER A 191 18.26 -13.44 4.93
CA SER A 191 18.84 -13.52 6.26
C SER A 191 17.90 -14.29 7.18
N ASN A 192 18.21 -15.57 7.37
CA ASN A 192 17.50 -16.40 8.34
C ASN A 192 18.26 -16.35 9.66
N SER A 193 17.67 -15.77 10.70
CA SER A 193 18.10 -16.03 12.08
C SER A 193 17.50 -17.37 12.49
N VAL A 194 18.30 -18.43 12.44
CA VAL A 194 17.99 -19.68 13.12
C VAL A 194 18.13 -19.39 14.62
N HIS A 195 17.01 -19.35 15.35
CA HIS A 195 16.98 -19.38 16.80
C HIS A 195 16.15 -20.58 17.24
#